data_AF-A0A4W5KRS7-F1
#
_entry.id   AF-A0A4W5KRS7-F1
#
_cell.length_a   1.000
_cell.length_b   1.000
_cell.length_c   1.000
_cell.angle_alpha   90.00
_cell.angle_beta   90.00
_cell.angle_gamma   90.00
#
_symmetry.space_group_name_H-M   'P 1'
#
loop_
_entity.id
_entity.type
_entity.pdbx_description
1 polymer ?
#
loop_
_entity_poly.entity_id
_entity_poly.type
_entity_poly.pdbx_seq_one_letter_code
_entity_poly.pdbx_strand_id
1 'polypeptide(L)'
;MRQSRSSPLSSSFVAASLSALTPVLNHIFLIVLNMMRTAVGRHFGLMVGESRTSGAQALQQMIESVTQKIPRVTFPHNLLVKYRNSFQMGGRRRGEELCDAMLQAVAFYELLIKQNRLECVQ
;
A
#
# COMPACT_ATOMS: atom_id res chain seq x y z
N MET A 1 -26.34 -60.88 -13.18
CA MET A 1 -26.26 -59.49 -13.67
C MET A 1 -26.88 -58.55 -12.64
N ARG A 2 -26.08 -57.78 -11.91
CA ARG A 2 -26.55 -56.66 -11.05
C ARG A 2 -25.83 -55.40 -11.49
N GLN A 3 -26.54 -54.54 -12.23
CA GLN A 3 -26.15 -53.14 -12.41
C GLN A 3 -26.71 -52.35 -11.23
N SER A 4 -25.84 -51.78 -10.41
CA SER A 4 -26.23 -50.84 -9.37
C SER A 4 -25.45 -49.55 -9.62
N ARG A 5 -26.22 -48.55 -10.05
CA ARG A 5 -25.82 -47.23 -10.55
C ARG A 5 -24.95 -46.49 -9.53
N SER A 6 -23.79 -46.01 -9.98
CA SER A 6 -23.05 -44.96 -9.30
C SER A 6 -23.88 -43.68 -9.32
N SER A 7 -24.26 -43.20 -8.14
CA SER A 7 -24.90 -41.90 -7.95
C SER A 7 -23.91 -40.78 -8.29
N PRO A 8 -24.29 -39.76 -9.07
CA PRO A 8 -23.44 -38.59 -9.28
C PRO A 8 -23.33 -37.84 -7.95
N LEU A 9 -22.10 -37.69 -7.44
CA LEU A 9 -21.82 -36.80 -6.32
C LEU A 9 -22.41 -35.43 -6.67
N SER A 10 -23.36 -34.98 -5.83
CA SER A 10 -24.10 -33.74 -6.01
C SER A 10 -23.14 -32.59 -6.30
N SER A 11 -23.35 -31.93 -7.45
CA SER A 11 -22.59 -30.75 -7.90
C SER A 11 -22.49 -29.66 -6.81
N SER A 12 -23.43 -29.63 -5.87
CA SER A 12 -23.43 -28.75 -4.70
C SER A 12 -22.29 -29.03 -3.70
N PHE A 13 -21.81 -30.26 -3.57
CA PHE A 13 -20.76 -30.61 -2.60
C PHE A 13 -19.36 -30.19 -3.11
N VAL A 14 -19.14 -30.30 -4.42
CA VAL A 14 -17.92 -29.81 -5.08
C VAL A 14 -17.87 -28.28 -5.05
N ALA A 15 -19.01 -27.61 -5.28
CA ALA A 15 -19.12 -26.15 -5.21
C ALA A 15 -18.89 -25.61 -3.78
N ALA A 16 -19.46 -26.27 -2.76
CA ALA A 16 -19.25 -25.89 -1.35
C ALA A 16 -17.78 -26.01 -0.91
N SER A 17 -17.09 -27.05 -1.41
CA SER A 17 -15.66 -27.25 -1.15
C SER A 17 -14.79 -26.16 -1.82
N LEU A 18 -15.20 -25.68 -3.01
CA LEU A 18 -14.51 -24.60 -3.72
C LEU A 18 -14.71 -23.23 -3.05
N SER A 19 -15.90 -22.96 -2.47
CA SER A 19 -16.17 -21.73 -1.69
C SER A 19 -15.52 -21.70 -0.31
N ALA A 20 -15.13 -22.84 0.25
CA ALA A 20 -14.34 -22.91 1.47
C ALA A 20 -12.84 -22.69 1.21
N LEU A 21 -12.40 -22.90 -0.04
CA LEU A 21 -11.03 -22.66 -0.49
C LEU A 21 -10.78 -21.21 -0.94
N THR A 22 -11.81 -20.42 -1.25
CA THR A 22 -11.65 -19.00 -1.64
C THR A 22 -10.94 -18.11 -0.60
N PRO A 23 -11.19 -18.20 0.72
CA PRO A 23 -10.42 -17.38 1.68
C PRO A 23 -8.96 -17.84 1.81
N VAL A 24 -8.66 -19.11 1.55
CA VAL A 24 -7.30 -19.67 1.59
C VAL A 24 -6.53 -19.34 0.30
N LEU A 25 -7.22 -19.34 -0.85
CA LEU A 25 -6.64 -18.98 -2.15
C LEU A 25 -6.32 -17.49 -2.24
N ASN A 26 -7.11 -16.63 -1.58
CA ASN A 26 -6.85 -15.20 -1.46
C ASN A 26 -5.62 -14.87 -0.59
N HIS A 27 -5.13 -15.83 0.22
CA HIS A 27 -3.94 -15.64 1.04
C HIS A 27 -2.62 -15.86 0.27
N ILE A 28 -2.69 -16.24 -1.02
CA ILE A 28 -1.52 -16.56 -1.88
C ILE A 28 -1.47 -15.72 -3.16
N PHE A 29 -2.51 -14.92 -3.48
CA PHE A 29 -2.42 -13.99 -4.62
C PHE A 29 -1.60 -12.76 -4.20
N LEU A 30 -0.32 -12.74 -4.55
CA LEU A 30 0.50 -11.53 -4.49
C LEU A 30 -0.09 -10.51 -5.48
N ILE A 31 -0.83 -9.52 -4.97
CA ILE A 31 -1.37 -8.44 -5.79
C ILE A 31 -0.27 -7.40 -6.01
N VAL A 32 0.20 -7.28 -7.25
CA VAL A 32 1.15 -6.23 -7.66
C VAL A 32 0.36 -5.05 -8.24
N LEU A 33 0.49 -3.88 -7.62
CA LEU A 33 -0.20 -2.66 -8.03
C LEU A 33 0.78 -1.64 -8.60
N ASN A 34 0.39 -1.00 -9.70
CA ASN A 34 1.13 0.13 -10.27
C ASN A 34 0.48 1.45 -9.81
N MET A 35 1.28 2.34 -9.23
CA MET A 35 0.83 3.65 -8.78
C MET A 35 1.50 4.74 -9.61
N MET A 36 0.69 5.60 -10.24
CA MET A 36 1.21 6.64 -11.11
C MET A 36 2.05 7.65 -10.31
N ARG A 37 3.31 7.80 -10.69
CA ARG A 37 4.27 8.73 -10.05
C ARG A 37 3.76 10.17 -10.00
N THR A 38 3.05 10.61 -11.04
CA THR A 38 2.42 11.93 -11.13
C THR A 38 1.22 12.08 -10.20
N ALA A 39 0.44 11.01 -9.97
CA ALA A 39 -0.66 11.03 -9.01
C ALA A 39 -0.15 11.17 -7.58
N VAL A 40 0.92 10.42 -7.24
CA VAL A 40 1.62 10.58 -5.95
C VAL A 40 2.18 12.00 -5.82
N GLY A 41 2.80 12.53 -6.87
CA GLY A 41 3.29 13.91 -6.89
C GLY A 41 2.19 14.95 -6.61
N ARG A 42 1.02 14.83 -7.26
CA ARG A 42 -0.13 15.71 -7.01
C ARG A 42 -0.66 15.60 -5.58
N HIS A 43 -0.73 14.38 -5.04
CA HIS A 43 -1.22 14.13 -3.67
C HIS A 43 -0.39 14.86 -2.59
N PHE A 44 0.92 15.03 -2.83
CA PHE A 44 1.81 15.75 -1.91
C PHE A 44 2.16 17.18 -2.36
N GLY A 45 1.55 17.70 -3.43
CA GLY A 45 1.86 19.05 -3.93
C GLY A 45 3.27 19.20 -4.51
N LEU A 46 3.88 18.12 -5.01
CA LEU A 46 5.23 18.08 -5.57
C LEU A 46 5.29 18.38 -7.08
N MET A 47 4.23 18.93 -7.66
CA MET A 47 4.16 19.20 -9.11
C MET A 47 4.41 20.67 -9.40
N VAL A 48 5.24 20.97 -10.41
CA VAL A 48 5.41 22.30 -11.00
C VAL A 48 5.11 22.17 -12.49
N GLY A 49 3.94 22.65 -12.91
CA GLY A 49 3.39 22.33 -14.22
C GLY A 49 3.16 20.82 -14.36
N GLU A 50 3.79 20.22 -15.37
CA GLU A 50 3.73 18.76 -15.62
C GLU A 50 4.91 17.99 -15.02
N SER A 51 5.90 18.70 -14.47
CA SER A 51 7.12 18.08 -13.92
C SER A 51 7.01 17.88 -12.41
N ARG A 52 7.56 16.76 -11.93
CA ARG A 52 7.60 16.42 -10.50
C ARG A 52 8.92 16.87 -9.88
N THR A 53 8.83 17.55 -8.73
CA THR A 53 9.98 17.98 -7.92
C THR A 53 10.38 16.90 -6.89
N SER A 54 11.53 17.09 -6.24
CA SER A 54 12.05 16.14 -5.25
C SER A 54 11.12 16.01 -4.03
N GLY A 55 10.89 14.78 -3.60
CA GLY A 55 10.09 14.46 -2.41
C GLY A 55 10.83 14.59 -1.08
N ALA A 56 12.14 14.85 -1.09
CA ALA A 56 12.98 14.81 0.10
C ALA A 56 12.52 15.80 1.19
N GLN A 57 12.16 17.02 0.80
CA GLN A 57 11.70 18.05 1.74
C GLN A 57 10.33 17.69 2.34
N ALA A 58 9.40 17.19 1.54
CA ALA A 58 8.09 16.76 2.02
C ALA A 58 8.21 15.61 3.02
N LEU A 59 9.12 14.66 2.76
CA LEU A 59 9.38 13.56 3.66
C LEU A 59 10.04 14.02 4.96
N GLN A 60 11.00 14.95 4.88
CA GLN A 60 11.64 15.53 6.06
C GLN A 60 10.61 16.23 6.97
N GLN A 61 9.71 17.05 6.40
CA GLN A 61 8.63 17.68 7.16
C GLN A 61 7.69 16.65 7.81
N MET A 62 7.44 15.53 7.13
CA MET A 62 6.61 14.44 7.65
C MET A 62 7.27 13.73 8.84
N ILE A 63 8.59 13.54 8.80
CA ILE A 63 9.38 12.97 9.90
C ILE A 63 9.45 13.94 11.08
N GLU A 64 9.60 15.24 10.82
CA GLU A 64 9.64 16.28 11.86
C GLU A 64 8.27 16.45 12.54
N SER A 65 7.17 16.23 11.83
CA SER A 65 5.81 16.29 12.36
C SER A 65 5.39 15.06 13.18
N VAL A 66 6.25 14.06 13.35
CA VAL A 66 6.00 12.87 14.20
C VAL A 66 5.73 13.25 15.66
N THR A 67 6.23 14.40 16.11
CA THR A 67 6.00 14.94 17.46
C THR A 67 4.67 15.71 17.58
N GLN A 68 3.93 15.90 16.50
CA GLN A 68 2.63 16.59 16.51
C GLN A 68 1.49 15.67 16.97
N LYS A 69 0.36 16.28 17.36
CA LYS A 69 -0.81 15.59 17.94
C LYS A 69 -1.39 14.46 17.07
N ILE A 70 -1.27 14.54 15.74
CA ILE A 70 -1.72 13.50 14.79
C ILE A 70 -0.72 13.43 13.64
N PRO A 71 0.33 12.58 13.74
CA PRO A 71 1.35 12.50 12.71
C PRO A 71 0.84 11.68 11.51
N ARG A 72 1.20 12.11 10.29
CA ARG A 72 0.87 11.38 9.04
C ARG A 72 1.56 10.02 8.95
N VAL A 73 2.75 9.90 9.53
CA VAL A 73 3.49 8.64 9.66
C VAL A 73 4.12 8.59 11.04
N THR A 74 4.10 7.43 11.68
CA THR A 74 4.77 7.22 12.97
C THR A 74 6.00 6.35 12.75
N PHE A 75 7.13 6.76 13.31
CA PHE A 75 8.36 5.97 13.29
C PHE A 75 8.73 5.56 14.71
N PRO A 76 9.13 4.30 14.92
CA PRO A 76 9.69 3.90 16.20
C PRO A 76 11.01 4.67 16.43
N HIS A 77 11.22 5.12 17.66
CA HIS A 77 12.26 6.10 18.01
C HIS A 77 13.69 5.63 17.66
N ASN A 78 13.96 4.33 17.79
CA ASN A 78 15.22 3.71 17.43
C ASN A 78 15.53 3.79 15.91
N LEU A 79 14.50 3.92 15.06
CA LEU A 79 14.67 4.02 13.62
C LEU A 79 14.67 5.46 13.11
N LEU A 80 14.11 6.42 13.85
CA LEU A 80 14.07 7.84 13.46
C LEU A 80 15.46 8.43 13.18
N VAL A 81 16.41 8.20 14.10
CA VAL A 81 17.79 8.71 13.98
C VAL A 81 18.47 8.10 12.76
N LYS A 82 18.26 6.80 12.53
CA LYS A 82 18.81 6.08 11.37
C LYS A 82 18.23 6.60 10.06
N TYR A 83 16.92 6.80 9.98
CA TYR A 83 16.25 7.29 8.79
C TYR A 83 16.62 8.73 8.47
N ARG A 84 16.68 9.62 9.48
CA ARG A 84 17.12 11.01 9.30
C ARG A 84 18.50 11.10 8.64
N ASN A 85 19.43 10.26 9.06
CA ASN A 85 20.77 10.19 8.46
C ASN A 85 20.76 9.49 7.09
N SER A 86 19.88 8.50 6.88
CA SER A 86 19.79 7.77 5.61
C SER A 86 19.23 8.63 4.47
N PHE A 87 18.32 9.57 4.77
CA PHE A 87 17.87 10.56 3.77
C PHE A 87 18.94 11.59 3.41
N GLN A 88 19.94 11.76 4.27
CA GLN A 88 21.10 12.64 4.04
C GLN A 88 22.28 11.90 3.38
N MET A 89 22.27 10.55 3.33
CA MET A 89 23.44 9.76 2.94
C MET A 89 23.55 9.55 1.41
N GLY A 90 24.45 10.30 0.77
CA GLY A 90 25.49 9.69 -0.07
C GLY A 90 25.24 9.46 -1.57
N GLY A 91 24.13 9.91 -2.16
CA GLY A 91 24.00 9.91 -3.61
C GLY A 91 22.61 10.34 -4.09
N ARG A 92 22.53 11.40 -4.91
CA ARG A 92 21.28 11.99 -5.41
C ARG A 92 20.22 10.95 -5.82
N ARG A 93 20.63 9.88 -6.51
CA ARG A 93 19.71 8.83 -6.99
C ARG A 93 19.13 7.93 -5.90
N ARG A 94 19.96 7.41 -4.99
CA ARG A 94 19.51 6.40 -4.00
C ARG A 94 18.60 7.01 -2.92
N GLY A 95 18.85 8.26 -2.55
CA GLY A 95 17.98 9.00 -1.64
C GLY A 95 16.61 9.29 -2.25
N GLU A 96 16.57 9.63 -3.54
CA GLU A 96 15.32 9.91 -4.26
C GLU A 96 14.42 8.69 -4.41
N GLU A 97 14.98 7.51 -4.71
CA GLU A 97 14.21 6.25 -4.78
C GLU A 97 13.58 5.87 -3.44
N LEU A 98 14.34 6.00 -2.35
CA LEU A 98 13.83 5.75 -1.00
C LEU A 98 12.71 6.74 -0.63
N CYS A 99 12.91 8.03 -0.96
CA CYS A 99 11.88 9.04 -0.75
C CYS A 99 10.62 8.74 -1.55
N ASP A 100 10.76 8.36 -2.82
CA ASP A 100 9.65 8.04 -3.71
C ASP A 100 8.87 6.82 -3.23
N ALA A 101 9.56 5.75 -2.82
CA ALA A 101 8.93 4.55 -2.26
C ALA A 101 8.11 4.88 -1.01
N MET A 102 8.65 5.73 -0.15
CA MET A 102 8.00 6.11 1.10
C MET A 102 6.79 6.99 0.88
N LEU A 103 6.89 8.00 0.01
CA LEU A 103 5.76 8.82 -0.40
C LEU A 103 4.68 7.97 -1.08
N GLN A 104 5.07 7.03 -1.94
CA GLN A 104 4.14 6.13 -2.59
C GLN A 104 3.37 5.26 -1.58
N ALA A 105 4.04 4.71 -0.56
CA ALA A 105 3.39 3.93 0.49
C ALA A 105 2.37 4.76 1.31
N VAL A 106 2.75 5.99 1.66
CA VAL A 106 1.86 6.90 2.41
C VAL A 106 0.66 7.32 1.57
N ALA A 107 0.87 7.71 0.31
CA ALA A 107 -0.23 8.05 -0.60
C ALA A 107 -1.18 6.88 -0.80
N PHE A 108 -0.64 5.67 -0.95
CA PHE A 108 -1.45 4.45 -1.09
C PHE A 108 -2.36 4.26 0.11
N TYR A 109 -1.81 4.33 1.33
CA TYR A 109 -2.60 4.17 2.56
C TYR A 109 -3.64 5.28 2.74
N GLU A 110 -3.26 6.54 2.49
CA GLU A 110 -4.20 7.68 2.58
C GLU A 110 -5.34 7.57 1.57
N LEU A 111 -5.06 7.15 0.32
CA LEU A 111 -6.08 6.98 -0.72
C LEU A 111 -6.99 5.79 -0.43
N LEU A 112 -6.45 4.66 0.02
CA LEU A 112 -7.23 3.52 0.45
C LEU A 112 -8.17 3.88 1.61
N ILE A 113 -7.68 4.58 2.64
CA ILE A 113 -8.53 5.02 3.75
C ILE A 113 -9.62 5.96 3.26
N LYS A 114 -9.29 6.93 2.40
CA LYS A 114 -10.30 7.85 1.84
C LYS A 114 -11.40 7.09 1.11
N GLN A 115 -11.03 6.07 0.35
CA GLN A 115 -11.98 5.23 -0.39
C GLN A 115 -12.83 4.37 0.55
N ASN A 116 -12.24 3.77 1.58
CA ASN A 116 -12.96 2.98 2.58
C ASN A 116 -13.83 3.84 3.52
N ARG A 117 -13.48 5.12 3.74
CA ARG A 117 -14.27 6.03 4.57
C ARG A 117 -15.56 6.50 3.86
N LEU A 118 -15.66 6.34 2.54
CA LEU A 118 -16.90 6.59 1.79
C LEU A 118 -17.93 5.45 1.93
N GLU A 119 -17.53 4.26 2.38
CA GLU A 119 -18.48 3.16 2.66
C GLU A 119 -19.03 3.17 4.11
N CYS A 120 -18.49 3.99 5.01
CA CYS A 120 -19.00 4.14 6.39
C CYS A 120 -19.88 5.38 6.61
N VAL A 121 -20.30 6.05 5.53
CA VAL A 121 -21.31 7.12 5.58
C VAL A 121 -22.44 6.76 4.61
N GLN A 122 -23.12 5.65 4.91
CA GLN A 122 -24.49 5.37 4.45
C GLN A 122 -25.42 5.40 5.65
#